data_AF-A0A529I3I7-F1
#
_entry.id   AF-A0A529I3I7-F1
#
_cell.length_a   1.000
_cell.length_b   1.000
_cell.length_c   1.000
_cell.angle_alpha   90.00
_cell.angle_beta   90.00
_cell.angle_gamma   90.00
#
_symmetry.space_group_name_H-M   'P 1'
#
loop_
_entity.id
_entity.type
_entity.pdbx_description
1 polymer ?
#
loop_
_entity_poly.entity_id
_entity_poly.type
_entity_poly.pdbx_seq_one_letter_code
_entity_poly.pdbx_strand_id
1 'polypeptide(L)'
;MNAPPPPPQFGRVALRGGLVTAGAQGFKMAIQFISVVILARLLVPEDFGLVASVGPIVAFVGLLQNLGLQQALVQRRDISDRQLNQVFWVSALVGLGSSVVVAALAPAIAAFYGDQRMFGITMASALPLLLGSIAAVPLALMNRHLQFGQLAINDVATAAAGL
;
A
#
# COMPACT_ATOMS: atom_id res chain seq x y z
N MET A 1 44.17 -15.14 26.89
CA MET A 1 43.77 -15.95 25.71
C MET A 1 42.27 -15.79 25.57
N ASN A 2 41.83 -14.70 24.94
CA ASN A 2 40.42 -14.32 24.87
C ASN A 2 39.85 -14.85 23.55
N ALA A 3 38.90 -15.78 23.64
CA ALA A 3 38.21 -16.28 22.46
C ALA A 3 37.41 -15.15 21.78
N PRO A 4 37.36 -15.09 20.44
CA PRO A 4 36.53 -14.13 19.73
C PRO A 4 35.04 -14.36 20.05
N PRO A 5 34.22 -13.30 20.14
CA PRO A 5 32.80 -13.43 20.44
C PRO A 5 32.07 -14.22 19.34
N PRO A 6 31.04 -15.03 19.70
CA PRO A 6 30.32 -15.85 18.74
C PRO A 6 29.64 -15.00 17.65
N PRO A 7 29.57 -15.51 16.40
CA PRO A 7 28.97 -14.76 15.30
C PRO A 7 27.48 -14.47 15.57
N PRO A 8 27.00 -13.26 15.24
CA PRO A 8 25.66 -12.82 15.59
C PRO A 8 24.56 -13.64 14.91
N GLN A 9 23.49 -13.95 15.66
CA GLN A 9 22.38 -14.88 15.31
C GLN A 9 21.41 -14.38 14.22
N PHE A 10 21.87 -13.56 13.27
CA PHE A 10 21.04 -12.89 12.26
C PHE A 10 20.20 -13.84 11.40
N GLY A 11 20.66 -15.08 11.16
CA GLY A 11 19.98 -16.04 10.29
C GLY A 11 18.59 -16.46 10.77
N ARG A 12 18.40 -16.75 12.07
CA ARG A 12 17.10 -17.23 12.60
C ARG A 12 16.05 -16.15 12.69
N VAL A 13 16.45 -14.90 12.99
CA VAL A 13 15.54 -13.75 13.05
C VAL A 13 15.14 -13.32 11.63
N ALA A 14 16.07 -13.32 10.67
CA ALA A 14 15.76 -13.07 9.26
C ALA A 14 14.85 -14.16 8.65
N LEU A 15 15.09 -15.44 8.94
CA LEU A 15 14.23 -16.54 8.50
C LEU A 15 12.82 -16.48 9.11
N ARG A 16 12.70 -16.22 10.42
CA ARG A 16 11.40 -16.07 11.07
C ARG A 16 10.64 -14.84 10.58
N GLY A 17 11.34 -13.70 10.42
CA GLY A 17 10.76 -12.50 9.82
C GLY A 17 10.25 -12.77 8.41
N GLY A 18 11.08 -13.36 7.55
CA GLY A 18 10.71 -13.70 6.17
C GLY A 18 9.53 -14.68 6.08
N LEU A 19 9.49 -15.72 6.91
CA LEU A 19 8.37 -16.66 6.96
C LEU A 19 7.06 -16.00 7.44
N VAL A 20 7.14 -15.10 8.43
CA VAL A 20 5.98 -14.36 8.93
C VAL A 20 5.47 -13.39 7.86
N THR A 21 6.35 -12.65 7.16
CA THR A 21 5.93 -11.75 6.09
C THR A 21 5.34 -12.52 4.91
N ALA A 22 5.93 -13.66 4.52
CA ALA A 22 5.39 -14.52 3.47
C ALA A 22 4.01 -15.08 3.84
N GLY A 23 3.83 -15.53 5.09
CA GLY A 23 2.53 -15.99 5.60
C GLY A 23 1.48 -14.88 5.60
N ALA A 24 1.84 -13.68 6.05
CA ALA A 24 0.96 -12.51 6.02
C ALA A 24 0.58 -12.12 4.58
N GLN A 25 1.53 -12.15 3.64
CA GLN A 25 1.27 -11.86 2.24
C GLN A 25 0.32 -12.89 1.61
N GLY A 26 0.54 -14.18 1.88
CA GLY A 26 -0.35 -15.24 1.41
C GLY A 26 -1.77 -15.11 1.97
N PHE A 27 -1.89 -14.78 3.27
CA PHE A 27 -3.19 -14.53 3.90
C PHE A 27 -3.90 -13.30 3.31
N LYS A 28 -3.18 -12.20 3.09
CA LYS A 28 -3.71 -11.00 2.43
C LYS A 28 -4.21 -11.29 1.01
N MET A 29 -3.44 -12.05 0.23
CA MET A 29 -3.84 -12.50 -1.11
C MET A 29 -5.11 -13.37 -1.06
N ALA A 30 -5.20 -14.29 -0.09
CA ALA A 30 -6.37 -15.13 0.08
C ALA A 30 -7.62 -14.31 0.42
N ILE A 31 -7.53 -13.36 1.36
CA ILE A 31 -8.62 -12.43 1.68
C ILE A 31 -9.02 -11.66 0.43
N GLN A 32 -8.07 -11.04 -0.27
CA GLN A 32 -8.34 -10.25 -1.45
C GLN A 32 -9.03 -11.07 -2.55
N PHE A 33 -8.60 -12.31 -2.77
CA PHE A 33 -9.22 -13.22 -3.72
C PHE A 33 -10.67 -13.57 -3.31
N ILE A 34 -10.89 -13.91 -2.04
CA ILE A 34 -12.23 -14.21 -1.52
C ILE A 34 -13.14 -12.97 -1.65
N SER A 35 -12.66 -11.78 -1.32
CA SER A 35 -13.40 -10.53 -1.47
C SER A 35 -13.81 -10.29 -2.92
N VAL A 36 -12.90 -10.49 -3.89
CA VAL A 36 -13.19 -10.41 -5.33
C VAL A 36 -14.30 -11.39 -5.73
N VAL A 37 -14.23 -12.64 -5.27
CA VAL A 37 -15.25 -13.66 -5.58
C VAL A 37 -16.61 -13.31 -4.96
N ILE A 38 -16.64 -12.82 -3.72
CA ILE A 38 -17.86 -12.39 -3.05
C ILE A 38 -18.48 -11.18 -3.77
N LEU A 39 -17.69 -10.14 -4.02
CA LEU A 39 -18.13 -8.94 -4.75
C LEU A 39 -18.64 -9.31 -6.16
N ALA A 40 -17.98 -10.25 -6.86
CA ALA A 40 -18.43 -10.71 -8.17
C ALA A 40 -19.76 -11.46 -8.15
N ARG A 41 -20.16 -12.02 -6.99
CA ARG A 41 -21.49 -12.63 -6.79
C ARG A 41 -22.53 -11.66 -6.24
N LEU A 42 -22.11 -10.62 -5.53
CA LEU A 42 -23.00 -9.67 -4.85
C LEU A 42 -23.34 -8.44 -5.70
N LEU A 43 -22.42 -8.00 -6.57
CA LEU A 43 -22.65 -6.91 -7.53
C LEU A 43 -23.31 -7.44 -8.81
N VAL A 44 -24.17 -6.63 -9.41
CA VAL A 44 -24.59 -6.80 -10.80
C VAL A 44 -23.32 -6.71 -11.68
N PRO A 45 -23.12 -7.59 -12.68
CA PRO A 45 -21.88 -7.65 -13.48
C PRO A 45 -21.41 -6.32 -14.08
N GLU A 46 -22.33 -5.37 -14.27
CA GLU A 46 -22.07 -4.01 -14.74
C GLU A 46 -21.24 -3.17 -13.76
N ASP A 47 -21.53 -3.23 -12.45
CA ASP A 47 -20.81 -2.43 -11.44
C ASP A 47 -19.39 -2.97 -11.20
N PHE A 48 -19.23 -4.30 -11.29
CA PHE A 48 -17.94 -4.96 -11.11
C PHE A 48 -16.97 -4.60 -12.24
N GLY A 49 -17.46 -4.49 -13.48
CA GLY A 49 -16.67 -4.08 -14.64
C GLY A 49 -16.11 -2.65 -14.51
N LEU A 50 -16.88 -1.74 -13.89
CA LEU A 50 -16.44 -0.36 -13.65
C LEU A 50 -15.30 -0.30 -12.63
N VAL A 51 -15.43 -1.00 -11.50
CA VAL A 51 -14.37 -1.05 -10.46
C VAL A 51 -13.12 -1.77 -10.98
N ALA A 52 -13.30 -2.87 -11.71
CA ALA A 52 -12.20 -3.62 -12.32
C ALA A 52 -11.41 -2.78 -13.35
N SER A 53 -12.05 -1.78 -13.95
CA SER A 53 -11.41 -0.87 -14.90
C SER A 53 -10.51 0.18 -14.24
N VAL A 54 -10.91 0.69 -13.06
CA VAL A 54 -10.14 1.70 -12.31
C VAL A 54 -9.00 1.07 -11.50
N GLY A 55 -9.18 -0.17 -11.04
CA GLY A 55 -8.21 -0.89 -10.22
C GLY A 55 -6.76 -0.87 -10.74
N PRO A 56 -6.50 -1.19 -12.03
CA PRO A 56 -5.16 -1.13 -12.61
C PRO A 56 -4.51 0.27 -12.55
N ILE A 57 -5.30 1.34 -12.76
CA ILE A 57 -4.81 2.72 -12.69
C ILE A 57 -4.33 3.03 -11.27
N VAL A 58 -5.16 2.71 -10.27
CA VAL A 58 -4.84 2.93 -8.85
C VAL A 58 -3.62 2.10 -8.44
N ALA A 59 -3.55 0.83 -8.86
CA ALA A 59 -2.43 -0.05 -8.58
C ALA A 59 -1.13 0.47 -9.18
N PHE A 60 -1.17 0.99 -10.41
CA PHE A 60 -0.02 1.58 -11.08
C PHE A 60 0.48 2.84 -10.36
N VAL A 61 -0.42 3.74 -9.97
CA VAL A 61 -0.06 4.94 -9.18
C VAL A 61 0.55 4.54 -7.84
N GLY A 62 -0.06 3.58 -7.14
CA GLY A 62 0.48 3.07 -5.87
C GLY A 62 1.86 2.43 -6.03
N LEU A 63 2.13 1.75 -7.15
CA LEU A 63 3.45 1.20 -7.46
C LEU A 63 4.49 2.31 -7.63
N LEU A 64 4.16 3.38 -8.35
CA LEU A 64 5.05 4.54 -8.52
C LEU A 64 5.36 5.23 -7.18
N GLN A 65 4.34 5.44 -6.34
CA GLN A 65 4.52 6.02 -5.00
C GLN A 65 5.45 5.16 -4.13
N ASN A 66 5.25 3.84 -4.14
CA ASN A 66 6.05 2.90 -3.36
C ASN A 66 7.51 2.82 -3.83
N LEU A 67 7.76 2.85 -5.15
CA LEU A 67 9.12 2.88 -5.69
C LEU A 67 9.89 4.11 -5.20
N GLY A 68 9.27 5.30 -5.21
CA GLY A 68 9.87 6.53 -4.70
C GLY A 68 10.22 6.46 -3.21
N LEU A 69 9.31 5.91 -2.40
CA LEU A 69 9.54 5.73 -0.96
C LEU A 69 10.66 4.72 -0.67
N GLN A 70 10.65 3.57 -1.36
CA GLN A 70 11.66 2.53 -1.20
C GLN A 70 13.04 3.05 -1.56
N GLN A 71 13.19 3.81 -2.66
CA GLN A 71 14.45 4.45 -2.99
C GLN A 71 14.91 5.43 -1.90
N ALA A 72 13.99 6.23 -1.34
CA ALA A 72 14.33 7.20 -0.30
C ALA A 72 14.78 6.54 1.03
N LEU A 73 14.18 5.41 1.40
CA LEU A 73 14.46 4.71 2.66
C LEU A 73 15.62 3.70 2.56
N VAL A 74 15.75 2.97 1.45
CA VAL A 74 16.76 1.90 1.29
C VAL A 74 18.17 2.48 1.07
N GLN A 75 18.29 3.68 0.50
CA GLN A 75 19.60 4.29 0.23
C GLN A 75 20.39 4.69 1.49
N ARG A 76 19.74 4.76 2.67
CA ARG A 76 20.37 5.23 3.91
C ARG A 76 20.25 4.22 5.05
N ARG A 77 21.41 3.71 5.49
CA ARG A 77 21.54 2.76 6.60
C ARG A 77 21.13 3.36 7.94
N ASP A 78 21.58 4.59 8.21
CA ASP A 78 21.17 5.40 9.37
C ASP A 78 20.33 6.59 8.88
N ILE A 79 19.08 6.65 9.34
CA ILE A 79 18.14 7.72 9.00
C ILE A 79 17.88 8.53 10.27
N SER A 80 18.21 9.82 10.23
CA SER A 80 17.87 10.76 11.31
C SER A 80 16.39 11.12 11.29
N ASP A 81 15.82 11.56 12.42
CA ASP A 81 14.42 12.02 12.51
C ASP A 81 14.11 13.15 11.51
N ARG A 82 15.08 14.04 11.26
CA ARG A 82 14.95 15.11 10.26
C ARG A 82 14.80 14.55 8.84
N GLN A 83 15.49 13.47 8.51
CA GLN A 83 15.38 12.82 7.20
C GLN A 83 14.07 12.03 7.08
N LEU A 84 13.62 11.37 8.15
CA LEU A 84 12.29 10.74 8.16
C LEU A 84 11.19 11.76 7.89
N ASN A 85 11.26 12.93 8.52
CA ASN A 85 10.31 14.01 8.28
C ASN A 85 10.37 14.49 6.82
N GLN A 86 11.56 14.61 6.23
CA GLN A 86 11.71 14.96 4.80
C GLN A 86 11.07 13.92 3.89
N VAL A 87 11.32 12.62 4.12
CA VAL A 87 10.71 11.54 3.34
C VAL A 87 9.20 11.56 3.48
N PHE A 88 8.68 11.79 4.69
CA PHE A 88 7.25 11.92 4.94
C PHE A 88 6.62 13.05 4.12
N TRP A 89 7.19 14.25 4.14
CA TRP A 89 6.65 15.37 3.38
C TRP A 89 6.72 15.16 1.87
N VAL A 90 7.80 14.54 1.37
CA VAL A 90 7.92 14.19 -0.05
C VAL A 90 6.85 13.16 -0.44
N SER A 91 6.67 12.09 0.34
CA SER A 91 5.64 11.08 0.09
C SER A 91 4.24 11.66 0.17
N ALA A 92 3.95 12.51 1.15
CA ALA A 92 2.67 13.19 1.28
C ALA A 92 2.38 14.11 0.09
N LEU A 93 3.39 14.85 -0.40
CA LEU A 93 3.24 15.73 -1.56
C LEU A 93 3.02 14.94 -2.86
N VAL A 94 3.75 13.85 -3.06
CA VAL A 94 3.56 12.94 -4.21
C VAL A 94 2.17 12.30 -4.16
N GLY A 95 1.75 11.86 -2.98
CA GLY A 95 0.41 11.33 -2.73
C GLY A 95 -0.66 12.34 -3.12
N LEU A 96 -0.58 13.55 -2.56
CA LEU A 96 -1.49 14.65 -2.88
C LEU A 96 -1.52 14.97 -4.38
N GLY A 97 -0.35 15.12 -5.01
CA GLY A 97 -0.25 15.40 -6.44
C GLY A 97 -0.91 14.32 -7.28
N SER A 98 -0.62 13.05 -6.99
CA SER A 98 -1.22 11.93 -7.72
C SER A 98 -2.73 11.81 -7.49
N SER A 99 -3.22 12.03 -6.27
CA SER A 99 -4.65 12.05 -5.97
C SER A 99 -5.37 13.18 -6.69
N VAL A 100 -4.78 14.38 -6.74
CA VAL A 100 -5.33 15.52 -7.49
C VAL A 100 -5.37 15.22 -8.99
N VAL A 101 -4.31 14.62 -9.55
CA VAL A 101 -4.29 14.21 -10.96
C VAL A 101 -5.38 13.18 -11.27
N VAL A 102 -5.53 12.15 -10.44
CA VAL A 102 -6.59 11.14 -10.63
C VAL A 102 -7.98 11.75 -10.52
N ALA A 103 -8.21 12.63 -9.53
CA ALA A 103 -9.49 13.34 -9.38
C ALA A 103 -9.78 14.26 -10.56
N ALA A 104 -8.77 14.97 -11.08
CA ALA A 104 -8.91 15.82 -12.26
C ALA A 104 -9.18 15.03 -13.54
N LEU A 105 -8.68 13.79 -13.63
CA LEU A 105 -8.95 12.87 -14.74
C LEU A 105 -10.30 12.16 -14.63
N ALA A 106 -10.96 12.16 -13.47
CA ALA A 106 -12.27 11.52 -13.26
C ALA A 106 -13.34 11.89 -14.32
N PRO A 107 -13.56 13.16 -14.70
CA PRO A 107 -14.52 13.49 -15.75
C PRO A 107 -14.12 12.96 -17.13
N ALA A 108 -12.82 12.97 -17.45
CA ALA A 108 -12.33 12.42 -18.72
C ALA A 108 -12.51 10.89 -18.78
N ILE A 109 -12.24 10.20 -17.67
CA ILE A 109 -12.45 8.76 -17.54
C ILE A 109 -13.95 8.44 -17.63
N ALA A 110 -14.82 9.19 -16.97
CA ALA A 110 -16.26 9.00 -17.07
C ALA A 110 -16.79 9.21 -18.49
N ALA A 111 -16.28 10.20 -19.21
CA ALA A 111 -16.61 10.43 -20.61
C ALA A 111 -16.11 9.29 -21.52
N PHE A 112 -14.90 8.77 -21.28
CA PHE A 112 -14.33 7.66 -22.05
C PHE A 112 -15.12 6.35 -21.88
N TYR A 113 -15.60 6.07 -20.67
CA TYR A 113 -16.40 4.88 -20.38
C TYR A 113 -17.90 5.06 -20.66
N GLY A 114 -18.38 6.30 -20.89
CA GLY A 114 -19.78 6.59 -21.17
C GLY A 114 -20.72 6.40 -19.97
N ASP A 115 -20.19 6.28 -18.75
CA ASP A 115 -20.97 6.03 -17.53
C ASP A 115 -20.61 7.03 -16.41
N GLN A 116 -21.61 7.77 -15.92
CA GLN A 116 -21.43 8.75 -14.84
C GLN A 116 -21.03 8.11 -13.51
N ARG A 117 -21.35 6.83 -13.27
CA ARG A 117 -20.89 6.11 -12.06
C ARG A 117 -19.37 6.08 -11.98
N MET A 118 -18.68 6.08 -13.12
CA MET A 118 -17.23 6.06 -13.21
C MET A 118 -16.58 7.32 -12.64
N PHE A 119 -17.27 8.46 -12.69
CA PHE A 119 -16.82 9.68 -12.03
C PHE A 119 -16.69 9.47 -10.51
N GLY A 120 -17.75 8.92 -9.89
CA GLY A 120 -17.78 8.64 -8.46
C GLY A 120 -16.71 7.63 -8.04
N ILE A 121 -16.57 6.53 -8.79
CA ILE A 121 -15.58 5.48 -8.51
C ILE A 121 -14.15 6.04 -8.62
N THR A 122 -13.85 6.78 -9.68
CA THR A 122 -12.51 7.36 -9.88
C THR A 122 -12.19 8.41 -8.82
N MET A 123 -13.16 9.25 -8.45
CA MET A 123 -12.96 10.27 -7.43
C MET A 123 -12.81 9.65 -6.03
N ALA A 124 -13.58 8.60 -5.71
CA ALA A 124 -13.42 7.82 -4.49
C ALA A 124 -12.02 7.16 -4.41
N SER A 125 -11.47 6.74 -5.55
CA SER A 125 -10.15 6.12 -5.64
C SER A 125 -8.98 7.08 -5.34
N ALA A 126 -9.20 8.39 -5.46
CA ALA A 126 -8.18 9.38 -5.13
C ALA A 126 -7.87 9.45 -3.63
N LEU A 127 -8.85 9.16 -2.76
CA LEU A 127 -8.69 9.23 -1.31
C LEU A 127 -7.74 8.14 -0.77
N PRO A 128 -7.90 6.84 -1.11
CA PRO A 128 -6.95 5.80 -0.75
C PRO A 128 -5.50 6.09 -1.18
N LEU A 129 -5.29 6.72 -2.34
CA LEU A 129 -3.95 7.08 -2.82
C LEU A 129 -3.26 8.11 -1.92
N LEU A 130 -4.02 9.09 -1.43
CA LEU A 130 -3.52 10.11 -0.51
C LEU A 130 -3.22 9.50 0.86
N LEU A 131 -4.19 8.77 1.41
CA LEU A 131 -4.07 8.14 2.73
C LEU A 131 -2.93 7.11 2.74
N GLY A 132 -2.81 6.31 1.69
CA GLY A 132 -1.74 5.34 1.51
C GLY A 132 -0.36 6.00 1.50
N SER A 133 -0.22 7.15 0.83
CA SER A 133 1.04 7.91 0.78
C SER A 133 1.44 8.51 2.12
N ILE A 134 0.47 8.98 2.92
CA ILE A 134 0.71 9.49 4.28
C ILE A 134 1.07 8.35 5.23
N ALA A 135 0.38 7.21 5.11
CA ALA A 135 0.62 6.02 5.93
C ALA A 135 1.93 5.29 5.56
N ALA A 136 2.51 5.59 4.41
CA ALA A 136 3.66 4.87 3.86
C ALA A 136 4.90 4.91 4.76
N VAL A 137 5.25 6.08 5.31
CA VAL A 137 6.42 6.22 6.20
C VAL A 137 6.21 5.53 7.56
N PRO A 138 5.11 5.74 8.29
CA PRO A 138 4.82 4.99 9.52
C PRO A 138 4.82 3.47 9.32
N LEU A 139 4.19 2.97 8.25
CA LEU A 139 4.16 1.54 7.94
C LEU A 139 5.56 1.00 7.64
N ALA A 140 6.38 1.74 6.90
CA ALA A 140 7.76 1.36 6.62
C ALA A 140 8.60 1.33 7.91
N LEU A 141 8.38 2.26 8.85
CA LEU A 141 9.03 2.25 10.16
C LEU A 141 8.59 1.07 11.02
N MET A 142 7.30 0.73 11.06
CA MET A 142 6.80 -0.46 11.77
C MET A 142 7.42 -1.75 11.21
N ASN A 143 7.55 -1.83 9.88
CA ASN A 143 8.20 -2.95 9.20
C ASN A 143 9.70 -3.02 9.53
N ARG A 144 10.41 -1.88 9.51
CA ARG A 144 11.83 -1.77 9.91
C ARG A 144 12.08 -2.20 11.36
N HIS A 145 11.17 -1.88 12.28
CA HIS A 145 11.26 -2.28 13.69
C HIS A 145 10.73 -3.70 13.97
N LEU A 146 10.44 -4.49 12.93
CA LEU A 146 9.92 -5.87 13.03
C LEU A 146 8.62 -5.97 13.85
N GLN A 147 7.80 -4.91 13.88
CA GLN A 147 6.52 -4.86 14.60
C GLN A 147 5.40 -5.55 13.81
N PHE A 148 5.64 -6.78 13.36
CA PHE A 148 4.74 -7.51 12.45
C PHE A 148 3.33 -7.71 12.99
N GLY A 149 3.16 -7.81 14.32
CA GLY A 149 1.83 -7.90 14.94
C GLY A 149 0.99 -6.64 14.75
N GLN A 150 1.58 -5.46 14.90
CA GLN A 150 0.87 -4.19 14.67
C GLN A 150 0.61 -3.96 13.18
N LEU A 151 1.54 -4.38 12.32
CA LEU A 151 1.36 -4.33 10.87
C LEU A 151 0.17 -5.21 10.42
N ALA A 152 0.09 -6.44 10.96
CA ALA A 152 -0.99 -7.37 10.66
C ALA A 152 -2.36 -6.85 11.13
N ILE A 153 -2.44 -6.23 12.32
CA ILE A 153 -3.68 -5.58 12.80
C ILE A 153 -4.09 -4.45 11.86
N ASN A 154 -3.15 -3.62 11.41
CA ASN A 154 -3.42 -2.52 10.49
C ASN A 154 -3.92 -3.03 9.12
N ASP A 155 -3.27 -4.06 8.57
CA ASP A 155 -3.69 -4.69 7.31
C ASP A 155 -5.12 -5.28 7.43
N VAL A 156 -5.43 -5.96 8.54
CA VAL A 156 -6.78 -6.52 8.78
C VAL A 156 -7.82 -5.43 8.97
N ALA A 157 -7.51 -4.38 9.73
CA ALA A 157 -8.42 -3.24 9.93
C ALA A 157 -8.70 -2.50 8.61
N THR A 158 -7.67 -2.32 7.78
CA THR A 158 -7.81 -1.70 6.45
C THR A 158 -8.62 -2.60 5.50
N ALA A 159 -8.37 -3.91 5.51
CA ALA A 159 -9.14 -4.86 4.69
C ALA A 159 -10.62 -4.92 5.12
N ALA A 160 -10.91 -4.82 6.42
CA ALA A 160 -12.27 -4.79 6.94
C ALA A 160 -12.99 -3.47 6.65
N ALA A 161 -12.29 -2.33 6.68
CA ALA A 161 -12.86 -1.02 6.35
C ALA A 161 -13.08 -0.80 4.84
N GLY A 162 -12.38 -1.57 4.00
CA GLY A 162 -12.50 -1.52 2.54
C GLY A 162 -13.52 -2.52 1.94
N LEU A 163 -14.12 -3.39 2.77
CA LEU A 163 -15.24 -4.27 2.43
C LEU A 163 -16.57 -3.57 2.70
#